data_AF-A0A7K0YQM8-F1
#
_entry.id   AF-A0A7K0YQM8-F1
#
_cell.length_a   1.000
_cell.length_b   1.000
_cell.length_c   1.000
_cell.angle_alpha   90.00
_cell.angle_beta   90.00
_cell.angle_gamma   90.00
#
_symmetry.space_group_name_H-M   'P 1'
#
loop_
_entity.id
_entity.type
_entity.pdbx_description
1 polymer ?
#
loop_
_entity_poly.entity_id
_entity_poly.type
_entity_poly.pdbx_seq_one_letter_code
_entity_poly.pdbx_strand_id
1 'polypeptide(L)'
;MVVEAHLAQPGKETEFVDQDGRPTTSTRQALRKIPSFRNGLSVFFTYGQTFALLYIALHFGAWTWLPVFILMGRAHAQFASLMHEAAHRLLFRNRRLNDFCGRWLIGYPVFT
;
A
#
# COMPACT_ATOMS: atom_id res chain seq x y z
N MET A 1 -30.35 -4.39 26.09
CA MET A 1 -30.19 -3.77 24.76
C MET A 1 -31.15 -4.51 23.83
N VAL A 2 -32.31 -3.92 23.52
CA VAL A 2 -33.28 -4.54 22.62
C VAL A 2 -32.77 -4.28 21.20
N VAL A 3 -32.26 -5.31 20.54
CA VAL A 3 -31.92 -5.20 19.10
C VAL A 3 -33.25 -5.12 18.37
N GLU A 4 -33.51 -3.98 17.73
CA GLU A 4 -34.76 -3.81 16.98
C GLU A 4 -34.88 -4.86 15.87
N ALA A 5 -36.08 -5.41 15.68
CA ALA A 5 -36.33 -6.53 14.76
C ALA A 5 -35.91 -6.24 13.31
N HIS A 6 -35.82 -4.97 12.91
CA HIS A 6 -35.36 -4.56 11.59
C HIS A 6 -33.82 -4.72 11.41
N LEU A 7 -33.05 -4.73 12.50
CA LEU A 7 -31.59 -5.00 12.49
C LEU A 7 -31.25 -6.49 12.47
N ALA A 8 -32.25 -7.37 12.67
CA ALA A 8 -32.11 -8.82 12.60
C ALA A 8 -32.45 -9.39 11.22
N GLN A 9 -32.85 -8.55 10.26
CA GLN A 9 -33.15 -9.00 8.90
C GLN A 9 -31.84 -9.30 8.15
N PRO A 10 -31.79 -10.42 7.39
CA PRO A 10 -30.63 -10.70 6.54
C PRO A 10 -30.39 -9.53 5.58
N GLY A 11 -29.11 -9.25 5.32
CA GLY A 11 -28.70 -8.20 4.40
C GLY A 11 -29.19 -8.48 2.99
N LYS A 12 -29.36 -7.43 2.19
CA LYS A 12 -29.70 -7.59 0.78
C LYS A 12 -28.50 -8.17 0.02
N GLU A 13 -28.69 -9.35 -0.57
CA GLU A 13 -27.68 -9.95 -1.44
C GLU A 13 -27.42 -9.07 -2.67
N THR A 14 -26.16 -8.97 -3.04
CA THR A 14 -25.67 -8.26 -4.23
C THR A 14 -24.72 -9.18 -5.00
N GLU A 15 -24.35 -8.78 -6.21
CA GLU A 15 -23.36 -9.50 -7.01
C GLU A 15 -22.03 -9.74 -6.25
N PHE A 16 -21.67 -8.85 -5.31
CA PHE A 16 -20.38 -8.88 -4.60
C PHE A 16 -20.46 -9.36 -3.15
N VAL A 17 -21.63 -9.26 -2.52
CA VAL A 17 -21.82 -9.45 -1.06
C VAL A 17 -23.07 -10.29 -0.81
N ASP A 18 -22.89 -11.34 -0.02
CA ASP A 18 -23.92 -12.29 0.43
C ASP A 18 -24.84 -11.66 1.50
N GLN A 19 -25.97 -12.30 1.79
CA GLN A 19 -26.95 -11.87 2.80
C GLN A 19 -26.35 -11.73 4.22
N ASP A 20 -25.25 -12.45 4.50
CA ASP A 20 -24.49 -12.39 5.75
C ASP A 20 -23.48 -11.21 5.79
N GLY A 21 -23.47 -10.34 4.78
CA GLY A 21 -22.55 -9.20 4.66
C GLY A 21 -21.11 -9.60 4.28
N ARG A 22 -20.88 -10.87 3.93
CA ARG A 22 -19.56 -11.38 3.52
C ARG A 22 -19.41 -11.29 2.01
N PRO A 23 -18.21 -11.04 1.48
CA PRO A 23 -17.98 -11.14 0.04
C PRO A 23 -18.29 -12.54 -0.47
N THR A 24 -18.95 -12.61 -1.63
CA THR A 24 -19.25 -13.86 -2.33
C THR A 24 -17.96 -14.63 -2.62
N THR A 25 -18.07 -15.93 -2.88
CA THR A 25 -16.90 -16.79 -3.12
C THR A 25 -16.06 -16.29 -4.31
N SER A 26 -16.70 -15.86 -5.40
CA SER A 26 -16.04 -15.30 -6.59
C SER A 26 -15.31 -14.00 -6.28
N THR A 27 -15.98 -13.06 -5.60
CA THR A 27 -15.38 -11.78 -5.17
C THR A 27 -14.21 -12.01 -4.22
N ARG A 28 -14.34 -12.94 -3.26
CA ARG A 28 -13.27 -13.30 -2.34
C ARG A 28 -12.04 -13.89 -3.05
N GLN A 29 -12.26 -14.72 -4.07
CA GLN A 29 -11.16 -15.25 -4.89
C GLN A 29 -10.47 -14.17 -5.70
N ALA A 30 -11.23 -13.21 -6.23
CA ALA A 30 -10.68 -12.06 -6.94
C ALA A 30 -9.82 -11.17 -6.03
N LEU A 31 -10.32 -10.84 -4.83
CA LEU A 31 -9.61 -10.01 -3.84
C LEU A 31 -8.31 -10.65 -3.32
N ARG A 32 -8.17 -11.98 -3.38
CA ARG A 32 -6.93 -12.68 -2.98
C ARG A 32 -5.80 -12.59 -4.02
N LYS A 33 -6.06 -12.06 -5.21
CA LYS A 33 -5.03 -11.92 -6.24
C LYS A 33 -4.14 -10.71 -5.96
N ILE A 34 -2.91 -10.97 -5.51
CA ILE A 34 -1.91 -9.93 -5.27
C ILE A 34 -1.17 -9.59 -6.59
N PRO A 35 -1.26 -8.35 -7.10
CA PRO A 35 -0.62 -7.93 -8.36
C PRO A 35 0.88 -7.63 -8.17
N SER A 36 1.67 -8.67 -7.89
CA SER A 36 3.09 -8.58 -7.48
C SER A 36 3.96 -7.74 -8.43
N PHE A 37 3.75 -7.83 -9.74
CA PHE A 37 4.52 -7.04 -10.72
C PHE A 37 4.22 -5.54 -10.61
N ARG A 38 2.94 -5.15 -10.51
CA ARG A 38 2.53 -3.75 -10.35
C ARG A 38 3.04 -3.18 -9.03
N ASN A 39 2.99 -3.98 -7.96
CA ASN A 39 3.53 -3.59 -6.66
C ASN A 39 5.05 -3.41 -6.72
N GLY A 40 5.76 -4.28 -7.45
CA GLY A 40 7.19 -4.13 -7.73
C GLY A 40 7.52 -2.84 -8.49
N LEU A 41 6.71 -2.47 -9.48
CA LEU A 41 6.84 -1.18 -10.17
C LEU A 41 6.61 -0.01 -9.21
N SER A 42 5.62 -0.09 -8.32
CA SER A 42 5.40 0.96 -7.30
C SER A 42 6.64 1.16 -6.44
N VAL A 43 7.25 0.08 -5.93
CA VAL A 43 8.50 0.16 -5.15
C VAL A 43 9.62 0.80 -5.98
N PHE A 44 9.83 0.34 -7.22
CA PHE A 44 10.85 0.86 -8.11
C PHE A 44 10.67 2.37 -8.38
N PHE A 45 9.46 2.81 -8.71
CA PHE A 45 9.18 4.21 -9.00
C PHE A 45 9.25 5.10 -7.76
N THR A 46 8.86 4.62 -6.58
CA THR A 46 9.05 5.36 -5.33
C THR A 46 10.53 5.66 -5.11
N TYR A 47 11.40 4.65 -5.23
CA TYR A 47 12.85 4.87 -5.16
C TYR A 47 13.36 5.80 -6.26
N GLY A 48 12.96 5.57 -7.51
CA GLY A 48 13.40 6.38 -8.65
C GLY A 48 13.04 7.86 -8.46
N GLN A 49 11.84 8.15 -7.97
CA GLN A 49 11.41 9.52 -7.65
C GLN A 49 12.24 10.11 -6.51
N THR A 50 12.49 9.35 -5.44
CA THR A 50 13.34 9.81 -4.33
C THR A 50 14.76 10.12 -4.79
N PHE A 51 15.38 9.25 -5.59
CA PHE A 51 16.71 9.50 -6.16
C PHE A 51 16.71 10.71 -7.09
N ALA A 52 15.66 10.89 -7.90
CA ALA A 52 15.53 12.06 -8.76
C ALA A 52 15.45 13.36 -7.94
N LEU A 53 14.70 13.37 -6.83
CA LEU A 53 14.65 14.52 -5.93
C LEU A 53 16.01 14.84 -5.29
N LEU A 54 16.73 13.82 -4.83
CA LEU A 54 18.09 13.98 -4.31
C LEU A 54 19.04 14.52 -5.38
N TYR A 55 18.99 13.97 -6.58
CA TYR A 55 19.79 14.44 -7.71
C TYR A 55 19.52 15.93 -8.00
N ILE A 56 18.24 16.34 -8.04
CA ILE A 56 17.86 17.73 -8.27
C ILE A 56 18.43 18.64 -7.17
N ALA A 57 18.24 18.27 -5.89
CA ALA A 57 18.72 19.07 -4.76
C ALA A 57 20.24 19.28 -4.76
N LEU A 58 21.00 18.30 -5.25
CA LEU A 58 22.47 18.32 -5.28
C LEU A 58 23.02 19.11 -6.48
N HIS A 59 22.33 19.14 -7.62
CA HIS A 59 22.90 19.66 -8.87
C HIS A 59 22.33 21.01 -9.34
N PHE A 60 21.14 21.41 -8.89
CA PHE A 60 20.45 22.60 -9.43
C PHE A 60 20.47 23.80 -8.49
N GLY A 61 21.12 23.71 -7.33
CA GLY A 61 21.36 24.81 -6.40
C GLY A 61 20.29 24.99 -5.33
N ALA A 62 20.54 25.91 -4.39
CA ALA A 62 19.80 26.00 -3.12
C ALA A 62 18.30 26.33 -3.26
N TRP A 63 17.88 26.97 -4.36
CA TRP A 63 16.45 27.26 -4.59
C TRP A 63 15.60 25.99 -4.76
N THR A 64 16.22 24.86 -5.11
CA THR A 64 15.53 23.56 -5.21
C THR A 64 15.29 22.89 -3.86
N TRP A 65 15.94 23.35 -2.78
CA TRP A 65 15.89 22.67 -1.49
C TRP A 65 14.50 22.71 -0.87
N LEU A 66 13.82 23.86 -0.89
CA LEU A 66 12.48 23.99 -0.34
C LEU A 66 11.46 23.06 -1.04
N PRO A 67 11.32 23.06 -2.38
CA PRO A 67 10.38 22.14 -3.04
C PRO A 67 10.78 20.68 -2.87
N VAL A 68 12.08 20.34 -2.89
CA VAL A 68 12.54 18.96 -2.64
C VAL A 68 12.20 18.51 -1.22
N PHE A 69 12.40 19.38 -0.22
CA PHE A 69 12.04 19.08 1.17
C PHE A 69 10.55 18.76 1.32
N ILE A 70 9.67 19.56 0.72
CA ILE A 70 8.22 19.32 0.72
C ILE A 70 7.89 17.99 0.02
N LEU A 71 8.50 17.73 -1.13
CA LEU A 71 8.28 16.50 -1.89
C LEU A 71 8.85 15.25 -1.21
N MET A 72 9.85 15.38 -0.33
CA MET A 72 10.32 14.27 0.49
C MET A 72 9.28 13.82 1.51
N GLY A 73 8.44 14.73 2.02
CA GLY A 73 7.29 14.34 2.85
C GLY A 73 6.35 13.39 2.12
N ARG A 74 6.05 13.66 0.84
CA ARG A 74 5.28 12.75 -0.03
C ARG A 74 6.00 11.43 -0.24
N ALA A 75 7.32 11.45 -0.47
CA ALA A 75 8.10 10.23 -0.65
C ALA A 75 8.04 9.33 0.60
N HIS A 76 8.18 9.90 1.80
CA HIS A 76 8.04 9.16 3.05
C HIS A 76 6.64 8.55 3.21
N ALA A 77 5.58 9.28 2.87
CA ALA A 77 4.22 8.74 2.91
C ALA A 77 4.03 7.55 1.95
N GLN A 78 4.66 7.60 0.77
CA GLN A 78 4.65 6.48 -0.19
C GLN A 78 5.39 5.27 0.35
N PHE A 79 6.59 5.44 0.92
CA PHE A 79 7.31 4.33 1.55
C PHE A 79 6.53 3.74 2.73
N ALA A 80 5.93 4.57 3.59
CA ALA A 80 5.11 4.11 4.71
C ALA A 80 3.88 3.31 4.24
N SER A 81 3.23 3.71 3.15
CA SER A 81 2.11 2.96 2.56
C SER A 81 2.56 1.59 2.02
N LEU A 82 3.68 1.52 1.32
CA LEU A 82 4.23 0.26 0.81
C LEU A 82 4.69 -0.66 1.95
N MET A 83 5.22 -0.08 3.04
CA MET A 83 5.60 -0.82 4.24
C MET A 83 4.39 -1.43 4.93
N HIS A 84 3.31 -0.65 5.09
CA HIS A 84 2.05 -1.11 5.66
C HIS A 84 1.51 -2.32 4.88
N GLU A 85 1.52 -2.24 3.54
CA GLU A 85 1.08 -3.33 2.68
C GLU A 85 2.00 -4.57 2.80
N ALA A 86 3.31 -4.36 2.93
CA ALA A 86 4.27 -5.44 3.19
C ALA A 86 4.01 -6.11 4.54
N ALA A 87 3.70 -5.35 5.59
CA ALA A 87 3.36 -5.88 6.91
C ALA A 87 2.09 -6.74 6.88
N HIS A 88 1.12 -6.37 6.04
CA HIS A 88 -0.07 -7.18 5.76
C HIS A 88 0.17 -8.35 4.80
N ARG A 89 1.40 -8.51 4.27
CA ARG A 89 1.80 -9.53 3.29
C ARG A 89 1.03 -9.47 1.97
N LEU A 90 0.63 -8.26 1.60
CA LEU A 90 -0.09 -7.99 0.36
C LEU A 90 0.81 -7.31 -0.69
N LEU A 91 2.06 -6.96 -0.34
CA LEU A 91 2.99 -6.35 -1.30
C LEU A 91 3.44 -7.35 -2.38
N PHE A 92 3.84 -8.57 -1.98
CA PHE A 92 4.19 -9.63 -2.93
C PHE A 92 3.54 -10.97 -2.56
N ARG A 93 3.14 -11.73 -3.58
CA ARG A 93 2.58 -13.07 -3.41
C ARG A 93 3.57 -14.06 -2.77
N ASN A 94 4.86 -13.91 -3.08
CA ASN A 94 5.91 -14.69 -2.45
C ASN A 94 6.25 -14.09 -1.09
N ARG A 95 5.92 -14.82 -0.02
CA ARG A 95 6.12 -14.38 1.36
C ARG A 95 7.58 -14.06 1.71
N ARG A 96 8.55 -14.84 1.21
CA ARG A 96 9.97 -14.56 1.49
C ARG A 96 10.41 -13.25 0.83
N LEU A 97 9.98 -13.02 -0.41
CA LEU A 97 10.26 -11.77 -1.12
C LEU A 97 9.58 -10.60 -0.43
N ASN A 98 8.32 -10.75 -0.03
CA ASN A 98 7.57 -9.75 0.72
C ASN A 98 8.29 -9.34 2.00
N ASP A 99 8.66 -10.32 2.83
CA ASP A 99 9.29 -10.06 4.12
C ASP A 99 10.70 -9.46 3.93
N PHE A 100 11.44 -9.87 2.90
CA PHE A 100 12.72 -9.28 2.53
C PHE A 100 12.56 -7.81 2.09
N CYS A 101 11.69 -7.54 1.12
CA CYS A 101 11.45 -6.19 0.62
C CYS A 101 10.91 -5.27 1.71
N GLY A 102 9.93 -5.73 2.49
CA GLY A 102 9.35 -4.99 3.59
C GLY A 102 10.37 -4.60 4.64
N ARG A 103 11.25 -5.54 5.04
CA ARG A 103 12.24 -5.30 6.10
C ARG A 103 13.44 -4.48 5.63
N TRP A 104 14.00 -4.81 4.47
CA TRP A 104 15.29 -4.26 4.04
C TRP A 104 15.17 -3.09 3.07
N LEU A 105 14.25 -3.18 2.10
CA LEU A 105 14.09 -2.12 1.10
C LEU A 105 13.14 -1.02 1.60
N ILE A 106 12.09 -1.35 2.37
CA ILE A 106 11.09 -0.34 2.71
C ILE A 106 11.18 0.11 4.18
N GLY A 107 11.38 -0.81 5.12
CA GLY A 107 11.45 -0.50 6.55
C GLY A 107 12.70 0.30 6.91
N TYR A 108 13.87 -0.15 6.45
CA TYR A 108 15.15 0.50 6.78
C TYR A 108 15.22 2.00 6.39
N PRO A 109 14.80 2.42 5.18
CA PRO A 109 14.77 3.84 4.82
C PRO A 109 13.77 4.70 5.60
N VAL A 110 12.76 4.09 6.24
CA VAL A 110 11.71 4.78 7.02
C VAL A 110 11.94 4.63 8.53
N PHE A 111 13.03 3.96 8.94
CA PHE A 111 13.38 3.67 10.33
C PHE A 111 12.36 2.82 11.10
N THR A 112 11.80 1.81 10.45
CA THR A 112 10.81 0.86 10.98
C THR A 112 11.21 -0.59 10.76
#